data_AF-A0A815H3D3-F1
#
_entry.id   AF-A0A815H3D3-F1
#
_cell.length_a   1.000
_cell.length_b   1.000
_cell.length_c   1.000
_cell.angle_alpha   90.00
_cell.angle_beta   90.00
_cell.angle_gamma   90.00
#
_symmetry.space_group_name_H-M   'P 1'
#
loop_
_entity.id
_entity.type
_entity.pdbx_description
1 polymer ?
#
loop_
_entity_poly.entity_id
_entity_poly.type
_entity_poly.pdbx_seq_one_letter_code
_entity_poly.pdbx_strand_id
1 'polypeptide(L)'
;MEKHEIDKLEPYLEKRNGFTWLPQSDTDYYQSEIAHNNLKLSQNKRDLMNISDYLFWSIGNFFLFFILGIICIILSVRVREHKRTKDYESTLKLSQRTLVMNIFTTIVGISFLVTMLALLINKSSTNF
;
A
#
# COMPACT_ATOMS: atom_id res chain seq x y z
N MET A 1 1.17 -30.88 52.29
CA MET A 1 0.75 -29.98 53.37
C MET A 1 0.68 -28.57 52.78
N GLU A 2 -0.24 -28.32 51.84
CA GLU A 2 -0.18 -27.08 51.02
C GLU A 2 -1.50 -26.72 50.30
N LYS A 3 -2.64 -27.31 50.72
CA LYS A 3 -3.98 -26.94 50.19
C LYS A 3 -4.79 -26.06 51.14
N HIS A 4 -4.32 -25.82 52.36
CA HIS A 4 -5.11 -25.17 53.40
C HIS A 4 -4.92 -23.65 53.49
N GLU A 5 -4.00 -23.07 52.72
CA GLU A 5 -3.74 -21.62 52.73
C GLU A 5 -4.46 -20.86 51.62
N ILE A 6 -4.94 -21.54 50.57
CA ILE A 6 -5.64 -20.90 49.45
C ILE A 6 -7.08 -20.52 49.84
N ASP A 7 -7.75 -21.36 50.64
CA ASP A 7 -9.14 -21.13 51.08
C ASP A 7 -9.28 -19.94 52.05
N LYS A 8 -8.18 -19.44 52.62
CA LYS A 8 -8.20 -18.25 53.50
C LYS A 8 -8.17 -16.92 52.74
N LEU A 9 -7.90 -16.93 51.43
CA LEU A 9 -7.73 -15.71 50.63
C LEU A 9 -8.94 -15.38 49.75
N GLU A 10 -9.91 -16.30 49.57
CA GLU A 10 -11.14 -16.07 48.80
C GLU A 10 -11.95 -14.82 49.22
N PRO A 11 -12.19 -14.52 50.52
CA PRO A 11 -13.00 -13.36 50.87
C PRO A 11 -12.30 -12.01 50.59
N TYR A 12 -11.00 -12.03 50.29
CA TYR A 12 -10.24 -10.83 49.90
C TYR A 12 -10.19 -10.61 48.38
N LEU A 13 -10.55 -11.61 47.57
CA LEU A 13 -10.57 -11.51 46.11
C LEU A 13 -11.95 -11.09 45.56
N GLU A 14 -13.04 -11.39 46.27
CA GLU A 14 -14.39 -11.03 45.85
C GLU A 14 -14.74 -9.54 46.05
N LYS A 15 -13.96 -8.81 46.85
CA LYS A 15 -14.19 -7.38 47.14
C LYS A 15 -13.48 -6.42 46.16
N ARG A 16 -13.08 -6.90 44.99
CA ARG A 16 -12.46 -6.08 43.93
C ARG A 16 -13.37 -5.80 42.73
N ASN A 17 -14.69 -5.81 42.93
CA ASN A 17 -15.69 -5.44 41.92
C ASN A 17 -16.07 -3.94 41.89
N GLY A 18 -15.22 -3.04 42.38
CA GLY A 18 -15.60 -1.61 42.39
C GLY A 18 -14.53 -0.62 42.81
N PHE A 19 -13.24 -0.92 42.60
CA PHE A 19 -12.14 -0.02 42.96
C PHE A 19 -11.34 0.39 41.73
N THR A 20 -11.95 1.27 40.93
CA THR A 20 -11.24 2.15 40.00
C THR A 20 -10.81 3.40 40.77
N TRP A 21 -9.60 3.40 41.31
CA TRP A 21 -8.94 4.60 41.85
C TRP A 21 -8.56 5.61 40.76
N LEU A 22 -8.89 5.31 39.51
CA LEU A 22 -8.60 6.17 38.38
C LEU A 22 -9.71 7.23 38.31
N PRO A 23 -9.37 8.52 38.33
CA PRO A 23 -10.34 9.58 38.10
C PRO A 23 -11.03 9.34 36.75
N GLN A 24 -12.35 9.19 36.76
CA GLN A 24 -13.17 8.98 35.55
C GLN A 24 -13.05 10.13 34.54
N SER A 25 -12.60 11.33 34.96
CA SER A 25 -12.32 12.45 34.07
C SER A 25 -11.20 12.17 33.07
N ASP A 26 -10.28 11.26 33.41
CA ASP A 26 -9.08 11.03 32.60
C ASP A 26 -9.28 9.87 31.63
N THR A 27 -10.19 8.93 31.93
CA THR A 27 -10.49 7.79 31.05
C THR A 27 -11.12 8.22 29.72
N ASP A 28 -11.94 9.27 29.73
CA ASP A 28 -12.59 9.78 28.52
C ASP A 28 -11.57 10.40 27.55
N TYR A 29 -10.52 11.03 28.07
CA TYR A 29 -9.44 11.61 27.24
C TYR A 29 -8.66 10.52 26.51
N TYR A 30 -8.16 9.49 27.22
CA TYR A 30 -7.44 8.38 26.60
C TYR A 30 -8.32 7.60 25.62
N GLN A 31 -9.61 7.44 25.93
CA GLN A 31 -10.55 6.77 25.04
C GLN A 31 -10.78 7.57 23.75
N SER A 32 -10.82 8.91 23.83
CA SER A 32 -10.91 9.78 22.65
C SER A 32 -9.67 9.71 21.75
N GLU A 33 -8.47 9.71 22.33
CA GLU A 33 -7.22 9.66 21.56
C GLU A 33 -7.04 8.32 20.85
N ILE A 34 -7.35 7.22 21.55
CA ILE A 34 -7.36 5.87 20.95
C ILE A 34 -8.39 5.79 19.82
N ALA A 35 -9.59 6.36 20.00
CA ALA A 35 -10.61 6.41 18.95
C ALA A 35 -10.14 7.21 17.73
N HIS A 36 -9.53 8.37 17.93
CA HIS A 36 -8.96 9.18 16.85
C HIS A 36 -7.85 8.46 16.07
N ASN A 37 -6.97 7.74 16.77
CA ASN A 37 -5.90 6.97 16.12
C ASN A 37 -6.45 5.79 15.30
N ASN A 38 -7.47 5.10 15.81
CA ASN A 38 -8.15 4.02 15.08
C ASN A 38 -8.86 4.54 13.82
N LEU A 39 -9.48 5.73 13.90
CA LEU A 39 -10.11 6.37 12.74
C LEU A 39 -9.07 6.72 11.66
N LYS A 40 -7.95 7.35 12.02
CA LYS A 40 -6.85 7.65 11.09
C LYS A 40 -6.31 6.37 10.43
N LEU A 41 -6.13 5.30 11.20
CA LEU A 41 -5.69 4.00 10.66
C LEU A 41 -6.70 3.43 9.67
N SER A 42 -7.99 3.53 9.96
CA SER A 42 -9.06 3.07 9.07
C SER A 42 -9.14 3.87 7.77
N GLN A 43 -8.89 5.19 7.83
CA GLN A 43 -8.79 6.05 6.65
C GLN A 43 -7.58 5.67 5.81
N ASN A 44 -6.38 5.62 6.41
CA ASN A 44 -5.16 5.21 5.72
C ASN A 44 -5.31 3.84 5.03
N LYS A 45 -6.01 2.89 5.66
CA LYS A 45 -6.26 1.57 5.07
C LYS A 45 -7.17 1.64 3.84
N ARG A 46 -8.22 2.47 3.88
CA ARG A 46 -9.10 2.69 2.71
C ARG A 46 -8.34 3.38 1.57
N ASP A 47 -7.54 4.37 1.91
CA ASP A 47 -6.74 5.11 0.92
C ASP A 47 -5.68 4.19 0.28
N LEU A 48 -5.06 3.31 1.06
CA LEU A 48 -4.11 2.30 0.56
C LEU A 48 -4.76 1.34 -0.46
N MET A 49 -6.02 0.95 -0.25
CA MET A 49 -6.76 0.10 -1.18
C MET A 49 -7.08 0.81 -2.50
N ASN A 50 -7.21 2.15 -2.46
CA ASN A 50 -7.52 2.96 -3.63
C ASN A 50 -6.28 3.30 -4.49
N ILE A 51 -5.07 3.12 -3.96
CA ILE A 51 -3.84 3.28 -4.75
C ILE A 51 -3.88 2.28 -5.91
N SER A 52 -3.64 2.73 -7.15
CA SER A 52 -3.60 1.83 -8.30
C SER A 52 -2.24 1.12 -8.43
N ASP A 53 -2.24 -0.17 -8.77
CA ASP A 53 -1.02 -0.97 -8.97
C ASP A 53 -0.40 -0.78 -10.37
N TYR A 54 -1.12 -0.17 -11.32
CA TYR A 54 -0.74 0.02 -12.73
C TYR A 54 -0.28 -1.24 -13.49
N LEU A 55 -0.45 -2.43 -12.92
CA LEU A 55 0.01 -3.71 -13.50
C LEU A 55 -0.53 -3.93 -14.92
N PHE A 56 -1.83 -3.69 -15.15
CA PHE A 56 -2.43 -3.83 -16.48
C PHE A 56 -1.81 -2.87 -17.50
N TRP A 57 -1.49 -1.64 -17.10
CA TRP A 57 -0.79 -0.68 -17.96
C TRP A 57 0.64 -1.15 -18.24
N SER A 58 1.36 -1.62 -17.22
CA SER A 58 2.72 -2.17 -17.41
C SER A 58 2.77 -3.38 -18.34
N ILE A 59 1.75 -4.25 -18.31
CA ILE A 59 1.60 -5.35 -19.27
C ILE A 59 1.40 -4.80 -20.69
N GLY A 60 0.63 -3.73 -20.88
CA GLY A 60 0.53 -3.04 -22.17
C GLY A 60 1.89 -2.49 -22.65
N ASN A 61 2.65 -1.87 -21.74
CA ASN A 61 3.98 -1.33 -22.04
C ASN A 61 5.00 -2.42 -22.39
N PHE A 62 4.84 -3.65 -21.88
CA PHE A 62 5.67 -4.79 -22.27
C PHE A 62 5.55 -5.14 -23.75
N PHE A 63 4.36 -5.02 -24.34
CA PHE A 63 4.16 -5.23 -25.78
C PHE A 63 4.68 -4.06 -26.62
N LEU A 64 4.69 -2.83 -26.08
CA LEU A 64 5.26 -1.67 -26.76
C LEU A 64 6.79 -1.66 -26.73
N PHE A 65 7.38 -1.98 -25.58
CA PHE A 65 8.83 -1.94 -25.39
C PHE A 65 9.25 -2.97 -24.34
N PHE A 66 9.69 -4.15 -24.79
CA PHE A 66 9.93 -5.33 -23.94
C PHE A 66 10.80 -5.05 -22.71
N ILE A 67 11.97 -4.41 -22.89
CA ILE A 67 12.95 -4.20 -21.80
C ILE A 67 12.39 -3.27 -20.72
N LEU A 68 11.86 -2.10 -21.11
CA LEU A 68 11.29 -1.13 -20.18
C LEU A 68 9.98 -1.63 -19.57
N GLY A 69 9.17 -2.37 -20.34
CA GLY A 69 7.95 -2.97 -19.86
C GLY A 69 8.18 -4.00 -18.74
N ILE A 70 9.23 -4.83 -18.83
CA ILE A 70 9.62 -5.73 -17.73
C ILE A 70 9.91 -4.94 -16.45
N ILE A 71 10.65 -3.82 -16.55
CA ILE A 71 10.97 -2.97 -15.41
C ILE A 71 9.68 -2.41 -14.78
N CYS A 72 8.74 -1.93 -15.61
CA CYS A 72 7.45 -1.44 -15.15
C CYS A 72 6.60 -2.52 -14.46
N ILE A 73 6.62 -3.76 -14.97
CA ILE A 73 5.94 -4.90 -14.35
C ILE A 73 6.55 -5.19 -12.97
N ILE A 74 7.88 -5.24 -12.85
CA ILE A 74 8.56 -5.48 -11.57
C ILE A 74 8.20 -4.40 -10.55
N LEU A 75 8.19 -3.12 -10.96
CA LEU A 75 7.79 -2.02 -10.08
C LEU A 75 6.33 -2.15 -9.61
N SER A 76 5.43 -2.49 -10.52
CA SER A 76 4.01 -2.72 -10.20
C SER A 76 3.81 -3.87 -9.20
N VAL A 77 4.58 -4.96 -9.34
CA VAL A 77 4.57 -6.07 -8.38
C VAL A 77 5.12 -5.62 -7.02
N ARG A 78 6.20 -4.83 -6.98
CA ARG A 78 6.74 -4.29 -5.72
C ARG A 78 5.75 -3.38 -5.00
N VAL A 79 4.97 -2.56 -5.72
CA VAL A 79 3.88 -1.75 -5.12
C VAL A 79 2.86 -2.66 -4.43
N ARG A 80 2.46 -3.75 -5.08
CA ARG A 80 1.54 -4.74 -4.52
C ARG A 80 2.11 -5.44 -3.28
N GLU A 81 3.40 -5.76 -3.27
CA GLU A 81 4.08 -6.31 -2.10
C GLU A 81 4.10 -5.32 -0.93
N HIS A 82 4.39 -4.04 -1.18
CA HIS A 82 4.39 -3.00 -0.14
C HIS A 82 3.00 -2.71 0.42
N LYS A 83 1.94 -2.87 -0.38
CA LYS A 83 0.57 -2.84 0.14
C LYS A 83 0.31 -3.92 1.19
N ARG A 84 0.97 -5.08 1.08
CA ARG A 84 0.82 -6.18 2.05
C ARG A 84 1.55 -5.89 3.36
N THR A 85 2.65 -5.13 3.34
CA THR A 85 3.42 -4.75 4.54
C THR A 85 2.79 -3.60 5.33
N LYS A 86 1.72 -2.98 4.81
CA LYS A 86 0.95 -1.88 5.46
C LYS A 86 1.75 -0.58 5.68
N ASP A 87 2.88 -0.39 5.00
CA ASP A 87 3.61 0.88 4.99
C ASP A 87 3.03 1.81 3.92
N TYR A 88 2.18 2.74 4.34
CA TYR A 88 1.46 3.67 3.46
C TYR A 88 2.40 4.64 2.73
N GLU A 89 3.34 5.25 3.44
CA GLU A 89 4.19 6.30 2.87
C GLU A 89 5.11 5.74 1.79
N SER A 90 5.71 4.58 2.06
CA SER A 90 6.56 3.89 1.09
C SER A 90 5.76 3.40 -0.12
N THR A 91 4.54 2.87 0.10
CA THR A 91 3.66 2.41 -0.98
C THR A 91 3.28 3.56 -1.91
N LEU A 92 2.94 4.74 -1.36
CA LEU A 92 2.57 5.92 -2.13
C LEU A 92 3.73 6.40 -3.02
N LYS A 93 4.94 6.57 -2.43
CA LYS A 93 6.14 6.98 -3.16
C LYS A 93 6.48 5.99 -4.28
N LEU A 94 6.36 4.69 -4.01
CA LEU A 94 6.64 3.64 -5.00
C LEU A 94 5.59 3.60 -6.12
N SER A 95 4.30 3.82 -5.79
CA SER A 95 3.22 3.92 -6.78
C SER A 95 3.42 5.12 -7.71
N GLN A 96 3.78 6.28 -7.17
CA GLN A 96 4.11 7.47 -7.97
C GLN A 96 5.30 7.23 -8.91
N ARG A 97 6.38 6.59 -8.42
CA ARG A 97 7.51 6.19 -9.28
C ARG A 97 7.09 5.23 -10.39
N THR A 98 6.22 4.27 -10.08
CA THR A 98 5.70 3.31 -11.06
C THR A 98 4.86 3.99 -12.13
N LEU A 99 4.03 4.97 -11.75
CA LEU A 99 3.27 5.80 -12.69
C LEU A 99 4.21 6.56 -13.63
N VAL A 100 5.21 7.28 -13.08
CA VAL A 100 6.16 8.05 -13.88
C VAL A 100 6.91 7.16 -14.86
N MET A 101 7.36 5.97 -14.43
CA MET A 101 8.04 5.00 -15.31
C MET A 101 7.12 4.45 -16.40
N ASN A 102 5.85 4.18 -16.10
CA ASN A 102 4.89 3.75 -17.12
C ASN A 102 4.62 4.84 -18.16
N ILE A 103 4.46 6.10 -17.74
CA ILE A 103 4.30 7.24 -18.67
C ILE A 103 5.53 7.39 -19.55
N PHE A 104 6.72 7.40 -18.95
CA PHE A 104 7.99 7.51 -19.67
C PHE A 104 8.14 6.38 -20.71
N THR A 105 7.87 5.13 -20.31
CA THR A 105 7.93 3.98 -21.21
C THR A 105 6.91 4.09 -22.35
N THR A 106 5.71 4.60 -22.07
CA THR A 106 4.68 4.82 -23.09
C THR A 106 5.15 5.84 -24.13
N ILE A 107 5.73 6.97 -23.69
CA ILE A 107 6.26 8.01 -24.58
C ILE A 107 7.37 7.43 -25.47
N VAL A 108 8.36 6.76 -24.87
CA VAL A 108 9.48 6.16 -25.61
C VAL A 108 8.98 5.09 -26.61
N GLY A 109 8.07 4.23 -26.18
CA GLY A 109 7.49 3.18 -27.03
C GLY A 109 6.73 3.75 -28.23
N ILE A 110 5.89 4.78 -28.02
CA ILE A 110 5.16 5.43 -29.10
C ILE A 110 6.11 6.15 -30.05
N SER A 111 7.09 6.90 -29.53
CA SER A 111 8.09 7.59 -30.38
C SER A 111 8.83 6.60 -31.27
N PHE A 112 9.23 5.44 -30.73
CA PHE A 112 9.89 4.39 -31.49
C PHE A 112 8.99 3.83 -32.61
N LEU A 113 7.71 3.55 -32.33
CA LEU A 113 6.76 3.08 -33.33
C LEU A 113 6.55 4.09 -34.46
N VAL A 114 6.42 5.38 -34.13
CA VAL A 114 6.27 6.45 -35.11
C VAL A 114 7.50 6.54 -36.02
N THR A 115 8.71 6.50 -35.45
CA THR A 115 9.95 6.50 -36.24
C THR A 115 10.03 5.29 -37.17
N MET A 116 9.69 4.08 -36.68
CA MET A 116 9.70 2.88 -37.52
C MET A 116 8.71 2.96 -38.67
N LEU A 117 7.49 3.45 -38.42
CA LEU A 117 6.49 3.67 -39.48
C LEU A 117 6.97 4.68 -40.52
N ALA A 118 7.56 5.80 -40.08
CA ALA A 118 8.11 6.80 -40.99
C ALA A 118 9.22 6.22 -41.89
N LEU A 119 10.12 5.40 -41.33
CA LEU A 119 11.17 4.73 -42.10
C LEU A 119 10.61 3.72 -43.09
N LEU A 120 9.58 2.96 -42.72
CA LEU A 120 8.91 2.00 -43.61
C LEU A 120 8.24 2.71 -44.80
N ILE A 121 7.54 3.82 -44.54
CA ILE A 121 6.90 4.63 -45.59
C ILE A 121 7.96 5.21 -46.54
N ASN A 122 9.04 5.77 -45.99
CA ASN A 122 10.14 6.32 -46.79
C ASN A 122 10.78 5.24 -47.68
N LYS A 123 11.03 4.04 -47.15
CA LYS A 123 11.58 2.93 -47.93
C LYS A 123 10.60 2.43 -49.01
N SER A 124 9.30 2.45 -48.76
CA SER A 124 8.30 2.08 -49.77
C SER A 124 8.27 3.05 -50.94
N SER A 125 8.54 4.34 -50.70
CA SER A 125 8.53 5.39 -51.73
C SER A 125 9.72 5.28 -52.70
N THR A 126 10.90 4.87 -52.21
CA THR A 126 12.12 4.81 -53.04
C THR A 126 12.21 3.61 -53.99
N ASN A 127 11.29 2.64 -53.87
CA ASN A 127 11.29 1.43 -54.70
C ASN A 127 10.33 1.50 -55.91
N PHE A 128 9.69 2.65 -56.12
CA PHE A 128 8.89 2.97 -57.32
C PHE A 128 9.67 3.89 -58.25
#